data_AF-A0A3D4K9N5-F1
#
_entry.id   AF-A0A3D4K9N5-F1
#
_cell.length_a   1.000
_cell.length_b   1.000
_cell.length_c   1.000
_cell.angle_alpha   90.00
_cell.angle_beta   90.00
_cell.angle_gamma   90.00
#
_symmetry.space_group_name_H-M   'P 1'
#
loop_
_entity.id
_entity.type
_entity.pdbx_description
1 polymer ?
#
loop_
_entity_poly.entity_id
_entity_poly.type
_entity_poly.pdbx_seq_one_letter_code
_entity_poly.pdbx_strand_id
1 'polypeptide(L)' 'MAKFETIEVSETEISCDGGKGALGHPKVYLYIPKDKGSIVCPYCSKNFVLAKN' A
#
# COMPACT_ATOMS: atom_id res chain seq x y z
N MET A 1 -20.23 2.44 0.97
CA MET A 1 -19.27 2.60 2.09
C MET A 1 -17.90 2.21 1.57
N ALA A 2 -17.03 3.19 1.25
CA ALA A 2 -15.70 2.89 0.72
C ALA A 2 -14.82 2.36 1.86
N LYS A 3 -14.50 1.06 1.81
CA LYS A 3 -13.60 0.42 2.78
C LYS A 3 -12.18 0.78 2.38
N PHE A 4 -11.63 1.83 2.98
CA PHE A 4 -10.20 2.10 2.88
C PHE A 4 -9.47 1.05 3.74
N GLU A 5 -8.68 0.19 3.09
CA GLU A 5 -7.90 -0.85 3.76
C GLU A 5 -6.52 -0.28 4.08
N THR A 6 -6.22 -0.16 5.38
CA THR A 6 -4.89 0.26 5.87
C THR A 6 -4.06 -0.98 6.16
N ILE A 7 -2.82 -1.00 5.65
CA ILE A 7 -1.86 -2.08 5.82
C ILE A 7 -0.61 -1.49 6.47
N GLU A 8 -0.23 -2.05 7.62
CA GLU A 8 1.03 -1.71 8.28
C GLU A 8 2.18 -2.51 7.64
N VAL A 9 3.27 -1.82 7.33
CA VAL A 9 4.45 -2.38 6.69
C VAL A 9 5.70 -1.97 7.45
N SER A 10 6.70 -2.83 7.48
CA SER A 10 7.96 -2.54 8.18
C SER A 10 9.01 -1.92 7.26
N GLU A 11 8.77 -1.92 5.95
CA GLU A 11 9.72 -1.49 4.92
C GLU A 11 9.17 -0.27 4.16
N THR A 12 10.09 0.60 3.73
CA THR A 12 9.74 1.77 2.89
C THR A 12 9.42 1.39 1.46
N GLU A 13 9.92 0.26 0.98
CA GLU A 13 9.69 -0.24 -0.36
C GLU A 13 8.69 -1.40 -0.27
N ILE A 14 7.54 -1.24 -0.92
CA ILE A 14 6.47 -2.23 -0.88
C ILE A 14 6.00 -2.58 -2.28
N SER A 15 5.56 -3.82 -2.45
CA SER A 15 4.88 -4.25 -3.69
C SER A 15 3.39 -4.38 -3.44
N CYS A 16 2.59 -3.83 -4.35
CA CYS A 16 1.14 -3.91 -4.32
C CYS A 16 0.65 -4.53 -5.63
N ASP A 17 -0.16 -5.57 -5.53
CA ASP A 17 -0.78 -6.31 -6.63
C ASP A 17 -2.32 -6.32 -6.54
N GLY A 18 -2.88 -5.52 -5.64
CA GLY A 18 -4.33 -5.46 -5.39
C GLY A 18 -4.89 -6.60 -4.52
N GLY A 19 -4.07 -7.59 -4.14
CA GLY A 19 -4.40 -8.59 -3.11
C GLY A 19 -5.52 -9.59 -3.41
N LYS A 20 -6.11 -9.64 -4.61
CA LYS A 20 -7.16 -10.62 -4.98
C LYS A 20 -7.16 -10.97 -6.48
N GLY A 21 -6.22 -11.81 -6.91
CA GLY A 21 -6.30 -12.54 -8.19
C GLY A 21 -6.57 -11.66 -9.42
N ALA A 22 -7.32 -12.21 -10.40
CA ALA A 22 -7.57 -11.58 -11.71
C ALA A 22 -8.31 -10.22 -11.70
N LEU A 23 -8.80 -9.77 -10.54
CA LEU A 23 -9.44 -8.46 -10.37
C LEU A 23 -8.52 -7.43 -9.67
N GLY A 24 -7.28 -7.81 -9.38
CA GLY A 24 -6.25 -6.89 -8.93
C GLY A 24 -5.73 -6.00 -10.07
N HIS A 25 -4.68 -5.23 -9.76
CA HIS A 25 -3.92 -4.48 -10.75
C HIS A 25 -2.55 -5.14 -10.95
N PRO A 26 -1.83 -4.85 -12.05
CA PRO A 26 -0.45 -5.30 -12.21
C PRO A 26 0.40 -4.96 -10.97
N LYS A 27 1.36 -5.83 -10.64
CA LYS A 27 2.27 -5.59 -9.53
C LYS A 27 3.00 -4.26 -9.75
N VAL A 28 2.83 -3.35 -8.82
CA VAL A 28 3.55 -2.07 -8.76
C VAL A 28 4.37 -2.00 -7.49
N TYR A 29 5.46 -1.25 -7.56
CA TYR A 29 6.31 -0.96 -6.41
C TYR A 29 6.05 0.47 -5.97
N LEU A 30 5.78 0.65 -4.68
CA LEU A 30 5.51 1.94 -4.05
C LEU A 30 6.61 2.22 -3.03
N TYR A 31 7.04 3.47 -2.96
CA TYR A 31 8.01 3.95 -1.99
C TYR A 31 7.30 4.85 -0.97
N ILE A 32 7.36 4.48 0.30
CA ILE A 32 6.84 5.28 1.40
C ILE A 32 7.86 6.36 1.76
N PRO A 33 7.53 7.65 1.58
CA PRO A 33 8.40 8.73 2.00
C PRO A 33 8.59 8.69 3.52
N LYS A 34 9.85 8.70 3.99
CA LYS A 34 10.18 8.62 5.42
C LYS A 34 9.58 9.79 6.22
N ASP A 35 9.39 10.94 5.58
CA ASP A 35 8.76 12.14 6.18
C ASP A 35 7.23 11.98 6.36
N LYS A 36 6.55 11.27 5.45
CA LYS A 36 5.10 11.03 5.54
C LYS A 36 4.74 9.80 6.35
N GLY A 37 5.57 8.76 6.30
CA GLY A 37 5.31 7.48 6.95
C GLY A 37 4.15 6.68 6.34
N SER A 38 3.57 7.14 5.22
CA SER A 38 2.50 6.40 4.52
C SER A 38 2.43 6.72 3.03
N ILE A 39 1.84 5.80 2.25
CA ILE A 39 1.51 5.98 0.83
C ILE A 39 0.21 5.27 0.47
N VAL A 40 -0.57 5.86 -0.44
CA VAL A 40 -1.79 5.24 -0.97
C VAL A 40 -1.53 4.65 -2.34
N CYS A 41 -1.93 3.40 -2.57
CA CYS A 41 -1.89 2.80 -3.89
C CYS A 41 -2.94 3.44 -4.80
N PRO A 42 -2.57 3.98 -5.98
CA PRO A 42 -3.50 4.67 -6.88
C PRO A 42 -4.54 3.75 -7.54
N TYR A 43 -4.37 2.42 -7.43
CA TYR A 43 -5.24 1.44 -8.07
C TYR A 43 -6.28 0.87 -7.11
N CYS A 44 -5.82 0.28 -6.00
CA CYS A 44 -6.71 -0.37 -5.02
C CYS A 44 -7.08 0.53 -3.84
N SER A 45 -6.58 1.78 -3.78
CA SER A 45 -6.83 2.73 -2.69
C SER A 45 -6.46 2.20 -1.29
N LYS A 46 -5.57 1.20 -1.23
CA LYS A 46 -5.00 0.72 0.02
C LYS A 46 -3.99 1.72 0.56
N ASN A 47 -4.04 1.98 1.85
CA ASN A 47 -3.11 2.87 2.53
C ASN A 47 -2.04 2.05 3.22
N PHE A 48 -0.78 2.21 2.82
CA PHE A 48 0.35 1.53 3.44
C PHE A 48 1.02 2.47 4.42
N VAL A 49 1.20 2.04 5.67
CA VAL A 49 1.74 2.87 6.76
C VAL A 49 2.96 2.17 7.35
N LEU A 50 4.05 2.91 7.55
CA LEU A 50 5.24 2.38 8.23
C LEU A 50 4.94 2.11 9.70
N ALA A 51 5.04 0.85 10.09
CA ALA A 51 5.04 0.44 11.49
C ALA A 51 6.31 1.00 12.14
N LYS A 52 6.15 1.86 13.15
CA LYS A 52 7.26 2.27 14.02
C LYS A 52 7.54 1.12 14.98
N ASN A 53 8.56 0.32 14.66
CA ASN A 53 9.12 -0.64 15.60
C ASN A 53 9.99 0.06 16.65
#